data_AF-A0A7S3UZH8-F1
#
_entry.id   AF-A0A7S3UZH8-F1
#
_cell.length_a   1.000
_cell.length_b   1.000
_cell.length_c   1.000
_cell.angle_alpha   90.00
_cell.angle_beta   90.00
_cell.angle_gamma   90.00
#
_symmetry.space_group_name_H-M   'P 1'
#
loop_
_entity.id
_entity.type
_entity.pdbx_description
1 polymer ?
#
loop_
_entity_poly.entity_id
_entity_poly.type
_entity_poly.pdbx_seq_one_letter_code
_entity_poly.pdbx_strand_id
1 'polypeptide(L)'
;RPVNKPSEKGIPVPKGQKYKPVSEQHYKEMWVNVLRCFPRLSERQARHIIATFPSFRSLYEQYLDPNLSQSDKEMVILNAFPNAKSQPRALSRQIYTHFTCNDPSRIV
;
A
#
# COMPACT_ATOMS: atom_id res chain seq x y z
N ARG A 1 15.02 -2.32 -34.96
CA ARG A 1 15.85 -2.32 -33.72
C ARG A 1 15.11 -3.18 -32.70
N PRO A 2 15.67 -4.29 -32.20
CA PRO A 2 15.00 -5.08 -31.17
C PRO A 2 15.08 -4.35 -29.83
N VAL A 3 13.94 -4.28 -29.13
CA VAL A 3 13.77 -3.67 -27.81
C VAL A 3 14.30 -4.63 -26.75
N ASN A 4 15.29 -4.19 -25.98
CA ASN A 4 15.86 -4.97 -24.87
C ASN A 4 14.79 -5.23 -23.80
N LYS A 5 14.60 -6.52 -23.45
CA LYS A 5 13.85 -6.93 -22.27
C LYS A 5 14.60 -6.47 -21.00
N PRO A 6 13.89 -6.02 -19.95
CA PRO A 6 14.53 -5.65 -18.69
C PRO A 6 15.20 -6.86 -18.05
N SER A 7 16.47 -6.68 -17.67
CA SER A 7 17.34 -7.68 -17.05
C SER A 7 16.84 -8.02 -15.65
N GLU A 8 16.34 -9.24 -15.44
CA GLU A 8 16.04 -9.88 -14.14
C GLU A 8 17.33 -10.13 -13.33
N LYS A 9 18.12 -9.10 -13.03
CA LYS A 9 19.21 -9.24 -12.07
C LYS A 9 18.66 -9.07 -10.67
N GLY A 10 18.03 -10.15 -10.18
CA GLY A 10 17.78 -10.34 -8.77
C GLY A 10 19.09 -10.22 -7.97
N ILE A 11 18.98 -9.72 -6.75
CA ILE A 11 20.09 -9.54 -5.81
C ILE A 11 20.82 -10.90 -5.66
N PRO A 12 22.16 -10.98 -5.83
CA PRO A 12 22.89 -12.23 -5.71
C PRO A 12 22.71 -12.82 -4.32
N VAL A 13 22.12 -14.01 -4.25
CA VAL A 13 21.98 -14.77 -3.01
C VAL A 13 23.34 -15.39 -2.66
N PRO A 14 23.90 -15.14 -1.47
CA PRO A 14 25.12 -15.80 -1.01
C PRO A 14 24.99 -17.32 -1.11
N LYS A 15 25.98 -17.98 -1.72
CA LYS A 15 26.00 -19.44 -1.91
C LYS A 15 25.86 -20.14 -0.55
N GLY A 16 24.79 -20.92 -0.38
CA GLY A 16 24.48 -21.65 0.86
C GLY A 16 23.29 -21.11 1.66
N GLN A 17 22.77 -19.92 1.34
CA GLN A 17 21.52 -19.43 1.93
C GLN A 17 20.32 -20.03 1.20
N LYS A 18 19.59 -20.93 1.86
CA LYS A 18 18.24 -21.31 1.43
C LYS A 18 17.30 -20.12 1.70
N TYR A 19 16.69 -19.57 0.65
CA TYR A 19 15.57 -18.64 0.82
C TYR A 19 14.47 -19.36 1.58
N LYS A 20 14.21 -18.95 2.82
CA LYS A 20 12.99 -19.37 3.52
C LYS A 20 11.86 -18.52 2.94
N PRO A 21 10.83 -19.12 2.34
CA PRO A 21 9.67 -18.35 1.90
C PRO A 21 9.10 -17.62 3.11
N VAL A 22 8.96 -16.30 2.98
CA VAL A 22 8.30 -15.47 3.98
C VAL A 22 6.84 -15.92 4.03
N SER A 23 6.33 -16.20 5.24
CA SER A 23 4.94 -16.64 5.39
C SER A 23 3.97 -15.53 5.02
N GLU A 24 2.77 -15.89 4.56
CA GLU A 24 1.71 -14.92 4.28
C GLU A 24 1.42 -14.01 5.49
N GLN A 25 1.44 -14.59 6.69
CA GLN A 25 1.28 -13.84 7.94
C GLN A 25 2.37 -12.78 8.08
N HIS A 26 3.62 -13.10 7.77
CA HIS A 26 4.72 -12.16 7.88
C HIS A 26 4.58 -11.00 6.87
N TYR A 27 4.09 -11.27 5.65
CA TYR A 27 3.77 -10.19 4.69
C TYR A 27 2.65 -9.27 5.18
N LYS A 28 1.60 -9.84 5.80
CA LYS A 28 0.52 -9.05 6.41
C LYS A 28 1.06 -8.16 7.54
N GLU A 29 1.92 -8.68 8.41
CA GLU A 29 2.54 -7.89 9.47
C GLU A 29 3.47 -6.80 8.94
N MET A 30 4.26 -7.08 7.89
CA MET A 30 5.03 -6.04 7.20
C MET A 30 4.12 -4.93 6.67
N TRP A 31 3.01 -5.30 6.06
CA TRP A 31 2.05 -4.33 5.54
C TRP A 31 1.36 -3.52 6.65
N VAL A 32 1.03 -4.14 7.79
CA VAL A 32 0.56 -3.41 9.00
C VAL A 32 1.58 -2.35 9.39
N ASN A 33 2.86 -2.73 9.45
CA ASN A 33 3.92 -1.82 9.88
C ASN A 33 4.11 -0.66 8.90
N VAL A 34 4.01 -0.88 7.59
CA VAL A 34 4.03 0.20 6.60
C VAL A 34 2.87 1.17 6.81
N LEU A 35 1.65 0.67 7.04
CA LEU A 35 0.50 1.55 7.31
C LEU A 35 0.66 2.33 8.63
N ARG A 36 1.32 1.76 9.63
CA ARG A 36 1.59 2.43 10.91
C ARG A 36 2.62 3.56 10.81
N CYS A 37 3.35 3.68 9.69
CA CYS A 37 4.20 4.85 9.44
C CYS A 37 3.38 6.13 9.21
N PHE A 38 2.08 6.02 8.90
CA PHE A 38 1.21 7.19 8.74
C PHE A 38 0.83 7.78 10.11
N PRO A 39 1.04 9.09 10.33
CA PRO A 39 0.64 9.74 11.56
C PRO A 39 -0.85 9.54 11.83
N ARG A 40 -1.21 9.30 13.09
CA ARG A 40 -2.61 9.14 13.56
C ARG A 40 -3.32 7.88 13.08
N LEU A 41 -2.60 6.93 12.46
CA LEU A 41 -3.13 5.61 12.10
C LEU A 41 -2.77 4.59 13.19
N SER A 42 -3.77 4.18 13.97
CA SER A 42 -3.59 3.16 15.01
C SER A 42 -3.41 1.76 14.41
N GLU A 43 -2.78 0.84 15.16
CA GLU A 43 -2.64 -0.57 14.72
C GLU A 43 -4.01 -1.21 14.41
N ARG A 44 -5.04 -0.90 15.21
CA ARG A 44 -6.41 -1.38 14.97
C ARG A 44 -6.95 -0.90 13.62
N GLN A 45 -6.71 0.36 13.26
CA GLN A 45 -7.09 0.90 11.95
C GLN A 45 -6.28 0.25 10.83
N ALA A 46 -4.97 0.03 11.02
CA ALA A 46 -4.13 -0.68 10.05
C ALA A 46 -4.67 -2.09 9.78
N ARG A 47 -4.99 -2.85 10.84
CA ARG A 47 -5.56 -4.20 10.71
C ARG A 47 -6.91 -4.19 9.99
N HIS A 48 -7.75 -3.17 10.20
CA HIS A 48 -8.99 -3.02 9.42
C HIS A 48 -8.73 -2.73 7.93
N ILE A 49 -7.78 -1.85 7.61
CA ILE A 49 -7.39 -1.59 6.22
C ILE A 49 -6.94 -2.87 5.54
N ILE A 50 -6.17 -3.71 6.23
CA ILE A 50 -5.62 -4.95 5.67
C ILE A 50 -6.67 -6.05 5.52
N ALA A 51 -7.73 -6.02 6.32
CA ALA A 51 -8.89 -6.90 6.12
C ALA A 51 -9.58 -6.64 4.77
N THR A 52 -9.55 -5.39 4.27
CA THR A 52 -10.11 -5.01 2.96
C THR A 52 -9.07 -5.03 1.84
N PHE A 53 -7.84 -4.60 2.13
CA PHE A 53 -6.72 -4.50 1.20
C PHE A 53 -5.54 -5.33 1.74
N PRO A 54 -5.52 -6.65 1.50
CA PRO A 54 -4.57 -7.57 2.12
C PRO A 54 -3.11 -7.32 1.71
N SER A 55 -2.88 -6.52 0.67
CA SER A 55 -1.55 -6.13 0.20
C SER A 55 -1.54 -4.69 -0.29
N PHE A 56 -0.34 -4.11 -0.40
CA PHE A 56 -0.14 -2.86 -1.11
C PHE A 56 -0.70 -2.92 -2.54
N ARG A 57 -0.46 -4.04 -3.25
CA ARG A 57 -0.92 -4.22 -4.63
C ARG A 57 -2.44 -4.09 -4.75
N SER A 58 -3.20 -4.74 -3.88
CA SER A 58 -4.67 -4.65 -3.89
C SER A 58 -5.18 -3.23 -3.63
N LEU A 59 -4.49 -2.45 -2.80
CA LEU A 59 -4.82 -1.04 -2.60
C LEU A 59 -4.45 -0.20 -3.83
N TYR A 60 -3.25 -0.42 -4.37
CA TYR A 60 -2.73 0.36 -5.48
C TYR A 60 -3.53 0.15 -6.77
N GLU A 61 -4.00 -1.07 -7.03
CA GLU A 61 -4.88 -1.37 -8.18
C GLU A 61 -6.17 -0.55 -8.13
N GLN A 62 -6.73 -0.27 -6.95
CA GLN A 62 -7.89 0.61 -6.81
C GLN A 62 -7.56 2.07 -7.13
N TYR A 63 -6.39 2.56 -6.72
CA TYR A 63 -5.94 3.91 -7.09
C TYR A 63 -5.70 4.06 -8.61
N LEU A 64 -5.35 2.97 -9.29
CA LEU A 64 -5.15 2.95 -10.73
C LEU A 64 -6.44 2.80 -11.54
N ASP A 65 -7.58 2.51 -10.92
CA ASP A 65 -8.85 2.30 -11.63
C ASP A 65 -9.20 3.54 -12.49
N PRO A 66 -9.32 3.41 -13.82
CA PRO A 66 -9.65 4.54 -14.69
C PRO A 66 -11.11 5.02 -14.53
N ASN A 67 -11.98 4.21 -13.94
CA ASN A 67 -13.39 4.54 -13.76
C ASN A 67 -13.66 5.35 -12.49
N LEU A 68 -12.70 5.41 -11.56
CA LEU A 68 -12.82 6.20 -10.34
C LEU A 68 -12.37 7.64 -10.58
N SER A 69 -13.15 8.59 -10.08
CA SER A 69 -12.72 9.99 -10.05
C SER A 69 -11.53 10.16 -9.09
N GLN A 70 -10.78 11.24 -9.26
CA GLN A 70 -9.69 11.59 -8.36
C GLN A 70 -10.15 11.65 -6.89
N SER A 71 -11.33 12.26 -6.64
CA SER A 71 -11.92 12.35 -5.32
C SER A 71 -12.26 10.98 -4.74
N ASP A 72 -12.73 10.04 -5.57
CA ASP A 72 -13.07 8.69 -5.11
C ASP A 72 -11.81 7.89 -4.79
N LYS A 73 -10.76 8.04 -5.61
CA LYS A 73 -9.44 7.44 -5.36
C LYS A 73 -8.86 7.89 -4.02
N GLU A 74 -8.94 9.18 -3.73
CA GLU A 74 -8.53 9.77 -2.46
C GLU A 74 -9.30 9.20 -1.25
N MET A 75 -10.46 8.60 -1.47
CA MET A 75 -11.35 8.06 -0.44
C MET A 75 -11.40 6.52 -0.43
N VAL A 76 -10.63 5.81 -1.26
CA VAL A 76 -10.66 4.32 -1.34
C VAL A 76 -10.46 3.65 0.01
N ILE A 77 -9.57 4.19 0.86
CA ILE A 77 -9.30 3.64 2.20
C ILE A 77 -10.55 3.64 3.09
N LEU A 78 -11.51 4.54 2.83
CA LEU A 78 -12.76 4.62 3.58
C LEU A 78 -13.64 3.37 3.42
N ASN A 79 -13.46 2.62 2.33
CA ASN A 79 -14.15 1.34 2.10
C ASN A 79 -13.78 0.29 3.17
N ALA A 80 -12.63 0.44 3.84
CA ALA A 80 -12.24 -0.42 4.95
C ALA A 80 -12.97 -0.11 6.28
N PHE A 81 -13.77 0.95 6.33
CA PHE A 81 -14.38 1.45 7.56
C PHE A 81 -15.89 1.72 7.47
N PRO A 82 -16.72 0.82 6.93
CA PRO A 82 -18.13 1.13 6.57
C PRO A 82 -18.99 1.71 7.70
N ASN A 83 -18.65 1.44 8.97
CA ASN A 83 -19.42 1.88 10.15
C ASN A 83 -18.76 2.98 10.99
N ALA A 84 -17.67 3.60 10.53
CA ALA A 84 -16.96 4.61 11.30
C ALA A 84 -17.65 5.98 11.18
N LYS A 85 -18.29 6.44 12.27
CA LYS A 85 -18.99 7.75 12.36
C LYS A 85 -18.07 8.97 12.13
N SER A 86 -16.76 8.79 12.25
CA SER A 86 -15.74 9.84 12.07
C SER A 86 -14.54 9.26 11.32
N GLN A 87 -14.70 9.02 10.02
CA GLN A 87 -13.58 8.62 9.18
C GLN A 87 -12.71 9.85 8.87
N PRO A 88 -11.41 9.83 9.21
CA PRO A 88 -10.53 10.94 8.87
C PRO A 88 -10.25 10.95 7.36
N ARG A 89 -11.09 11.64 6.58
CA ARG A 89 -10.87 11.92 5.14
C ARG A 89 -9.48 12.50 4.87
N ALA A 90 -8.92 13.23 5.83
CA ALA A 90 -7.55 13.73 5.78
C ALA A 90 -6.51 12.59 5.71
N LEU A 91 -6.68 11.54 6.51
CA LEU A 91 -5.79 10.38 6.51
C LEU A 91 -5.88 9.60 5.21
N SER A 92 -7.09 9.41 4.68
CA SER A 92 -7.29 8.75 3.38
C SER A 92 -6.55 9.49 2.26
N ARG A 93 -6.69 10.83 2.21
CA ARG A 93 -5.97 11.68 1.26
C ARG A 93 -4.45 11.64 1.44
N GLN A 94 -3.97 11.62 2.68
CA GLN A 94 -2.55 11.51 2.98
C GLN A 94 -1.97 10.18 2.49
N ILE A 95 -2.66 9.07 2.75
CA ILE A 95 -2.26 7.73 2.29
C ILE A 95 -2.26 7.66 0.76
N TYR A 96 -3.33 8.15 0.11
CA TYR A 96 -3.41 8.23 -1.35
C TYR A 96 -2.22 9.02 -1.91
N THR A 97 -1.98 10.22 -1.38
CA THR A 97 -0.91 11.09 -1.86
C THR A 97 0.46 10.44 -1.68
N HIS A 98 0.74 9.85 -0.52
CA HIS A 98 2.01 9.18 -0.26
C HIS A 98 2.29 8.03 -1.23
N PHE A 99 1.26 7.28 -1.65
CA PHE A 99 1.45 6.13 -2.55
C PHE A 99 1.36 6.46 -4.03
N THR A 100 0.82 7.62 -4.42
CA THR A 100 0.58 7.97 -5.83
C THR A 100 1.33 9.23 -6.29
N CYS A 101 1.85 10.04 -5.37
CA CYS A 101 2.58 11.23 -5.74
C CYS A 101 3.98 10.87 -6.23
N ASN A 102 4.30 11.35 -7.43
CA ASN A 102 5.62 11.18 -8.05
C ASN A 102 6.60 12.31 -7.69
N ASP A 103 6.17 13.31 -6.91
CA ASP A 103 7.01 14.41 -6.46
C ASP A 103 7.63 14.09 -5.09
N PRO A 104 8.94 13.79 -5.01
CA PRO A 104 9.62 13.46 -3.76
C PRO A 104 9.73 14.65 -2.80
N SER A 105 9.49 15.88 -3.25
CA SER A 105 9.56 17.10 -2.44
C SER A 105 8.23 17.44 -1.77
N ARG A 106 7.15 16.72 -2.11
CA ARG A 106 5.82 16.99 -1.57
C ARG A 106 5.71 16.49 -0.13
N ILE A 107 5.54 17.43 0.80
CA ILE A 107 5.29 17.13 2.22
C ILE A 107 3.79 16.77 2.37
N VAL A 108 3.51 15.63 3.00
CA VAL A 108 2.15 15.07 3.18
C VAL A 108 1.80 14.88 4.65
#